data_AF-A0A1M6MP34-F1
#
_entry.id   AF-A0A1M6MP34-F1
#
_cell.length_a   1.000
_cell.length_b   1.000
_cell.length_c   1.000
_cell.angle_alpha   90.00
_cell.angle_beta   90.00
_cell.angle_gamma   90.00
#
_symmetry.space_group_name_H-M   'P 1'
#
loop_
_entity.id
_entity.type
_entity.pdbx_description
1 polymer ?
#
loop_
_entity_poly.entity_id
_entity_poly.type
_entity_poly.pdbx_seq_one_letter_code
_entity_poly.pdbx_strand_id
1 'polypeptide(L)'
;MDLMVELFFRGLIVNFFGRNARYLFYKIIGKPKSIEYLTADKTKDNYEALSQHILNVIVGLIVFIGLSFLGAYLVYSEVIGLI
;
A
#
# COMPACT_ATOMS: atom_id res chain seq x y z
N MET A 1 -4.24 -0.73 23.01
CA MET A 1 -3.08 -0.79 22.09
C MET A 1 -3.48 -1.44 20.77
N ASP A 2 -4.16 -2.61 20.79
CA ASP A 2 -4.57 -3.28 19.54
C ASP A 2 -5.43 -2.44 18.60
N LEU A 3 -6.54 -1.85 19.06
CA LEU A 3 -7.50 -1.24 18.14
C LEU A 3 -6.96 0.03 17.44
N MET A 4 -6.19 0.86 18.14
CA MET A 4 -5.56 2.06 17.56
C MET A 4 -4.44 1.69 16.58
N VAL A 5 -3.63 0.69 16.94
CA VAL A 5 -2.55 0.19 16.08
C VAL A 5 -3.15 -0.48 14.85
N GLU A 6 -4.16 -1.32 15.00
CA GLU A 6 -4.88 -1.96 13.90
C GLU A 6 -5.52 -0.94 12.96
N LEU A 7 -6.21 0.09 13.49
CA LEU A 7 -6.75 1.18 12.67
C LEU A 7 -5.66 1.94 11.93
N PHE A 8 -4.52 2.18 12.57
CA PHE A 8 -3.37 2.81 11.93
C PHE A 8 -2.80 1.95 10.81
N PHE A 9 -2.55 0.66 11.05
CA PHE A 9 -2.07 -0.27 10.03
C PHE A 9 -3.07 -0.44 8.89
N ARG A 10 -4.36 -0.58 9.18
CA ARG A 10 -5.42 -0.70 8.17
C ARG A 10 -5.56 0.58 7.36
N GLY A 11 -5.53 1.74 8.00
CA GLY A 11 -5.60 3.04 7.33
C GLY A 11 -4.37 3.31 6.46
N LEU A 12 -3.18 3.14 7.01
CA LEU A 12 -1.93 3.50 6.36
C LEU A 12 -1.44 2.42 5.40
N ILE A 13 -1.26 1.18 5.86
CA ILE A 13 -0.69 0.12 5.02
C ILE A 13 -1.71 -0.34 3.99
N VAL A 14 -2.94 -0.64 4.39
CA VAL A 14 -3.92 -1.24 3.47
C VAL A 14 -4.58 -0.20 2.58
N ASN A 15 -5.17 0.85 3.18
CA ASN A 15 -5.98 1.82 2.44
C ASN A 15 -5.16 2.89 1.72
N PHE A 16 -4.02 3.31 2.30
CA PHE A 16 -3.15 4.32 1.69
C PHE A 16 -2.10 3.68 0.79
N PHE A 17 -1.15 2.92 1.32
CA PHE A 17 -0.08 2.36 0.48
C PHE A 17 -0.58 1.26 -0.46
N GLY A 18 -1.22 0.22 0.07
CA GLY A 18 -1.63 -0.96 -0.69
C GLY A 18 -2.58 -0.65 -1.83
N ARG A 19 -3.72 -0.06 -1.50
CA ARG A 19 -4.77 0.27 -2.49
C ARG A 19 -4.28 1.28 -3.53
N ASN A 20 -3.66 2.39 -3.13
CA ASN A 20 -3.25 3.42 -4.09
C ASN A 20 -2.07 2.95 -4.96
N ALA A 21 -1.11 2.22 -4.40
CA ALA A 21 0.00 1.69 -5.18
C ALA A 21 -0.48 0.67 -6.22
N ARG A 22 -1.41 -0.23 -5.85
CA ARG A 22 -2.02 -1.15 -6.83
C ARG A 22 -2.80 -0.40 -7.89
N TYR A 23 -3.58 0.61 -7.52
CA TYR A 23 -4.33 1.43 -8.46
C TYR A 23 -3.39 2.12 -9.46
N LEU A 24 -2.30 2.71 -8.98
CA LEU A 24 -1.27 3.33 -9.83
C LEU A 24 -0.59 2.28 -10.72
N PHE A 25 -0.22 1.13 -10.18
CA PHE A 25 0.39 0.04 -10.95
C PHE A 25 -0.50 -0.40 -12.11
N TYR A 26 -1.78 -0.67 -11.87
CA TYR A 26 -2.75 -1.05 -12.90
C TYR A 26 -2.92 0.04 -13.97
N LYS A 27 -2.83 1.31 -13.56
CA LYS A 27 -2.85 2.46 -14.49
C LYS A 27 -1.59 2.50 -15.37
N ILE A 28 -0.41 2.23 -14.80
CA ILE A 28 0.88 2.24 -15.51
C ILE A 28 0.95 1.10 -16.54
N ILE A 29 0.50 -0.11 -16.20
CA ILE A 29 0.56 -1.25 -17.11
C ILE A 29 -0.54 -1.25 -18.19
N GLY A 30 -1.32 -0.17 -18.30
CA GLY A 30 -2.39 -0.03 -19.29
C GLY A 30 -3.62 -0.93 -19.04
N LYS A 31 -3.77 -1.47 -17.83
CA LYS A 31 -4.93 -2.29 -17.43
C LYS A 31 -5.65 -1.64 -16.25
N PRO A 32 -6.22 -0.43 -16.43
CA PRO A 32 -6.79 0.34 -15.32
C PRO A 32 -7.89 -0.48 -14.62
N LYS A 33 -7.78 -0.57 -13.30
CA LYS A 33 -8.81 -1.12 -12.41
C LYS A 33 -9.41 0.00 -11.61
N SER A 34 -10.72 -0.03 -11.37
CA SER A 34 -11.36 0.96 -10.51
C SER A 34 -10.83 0.82 -9.08
N ILE A 35 -10.72 1.95 -8.37
CA ILE A 35 -10.32 1.94 -6.97
C ILE A 35 -11.33 1.17 -6.09
N GLU A 36 -12.59 1.13 -6.54
CA GLU A 36 -13.66 0.35 -5.93
C GLU A 36 -13.42 -1.15 -6.04
N TYR A 37 -12.96 -1.64 -7.20
CA TYR A 37 -12.61 -3.04 -7.39
C TYR A 37 -11.45 -3.47 -6.49
N LEU A 38 -10.52 -2.55 -6.22
CA LEU A 38 -9.37 -2.76 -5.33
C LEU A 38 -9.73 -2.57 -3.85
N THR A 39 -10.95 -2.14 -3.54
CA THR A 39 -11.44 -1.99 -2.18
C THR A 39 -12.16 -3.27 -1.78
N ALA A 40 -11.64 -3.94 -0.74
CA ALA A 40 -12.16 -5.21 -0.24
C ALA A 40 -13.66 -5.19 0.15
N ASP A 41 -14.22 -4.00 0.40
CA ASP A 41 -15.57 -3.82 0.95
C ASP A 41 -16.71 -3.96 -0.08
N LYS A 42 -16.41 -4.02 -1.39
CA LYS A 42 -17.45 -3.98 -2.46
C LYS A 42 -17.56 -5.25 -3.30
N THR A 43 -16.78 -6.29 -3.04
CA THR A 43 -16.90 -7.56 -3.75
C THR A 43 -18.06 -8.39 -3.18
N LYS A 44 -18.90 -8.94 -4.06
CA LYS A 44 -20.08 -9.74 -3.66
C LYS A 44 -19.73 -11.05 -2.95
N ASP A 45 -18.46 -11.47 -3.06
CA ASP A 45 -17.93 -12.69 -2.46
C ASP A 45 -16.95 -12.35 -1.34
N ASN A 46 -17.15 -12.99 -0.17
CA ASN A 46 -16.29 -12.86 1.00
C ASN A 46 -14.86 -13.33 0.72
N TYR A 47 -14.67 -14.32 -0.15
CA TYR A 47 -13.35 -14.81 -0.53
C TYR A 47 -12.59 -13.77 -1.35
N GLU A 48 -13.27 -13.14 -2.32
CA GLU A 48 -12.68 -12.06 -3.12
C GLU A 48 -12.33 -10.85 -2.25
N ALA A 49 -13.21 -10.49 -1.31
CA ALA A 49 -12.99 -9.40 -0.36
C ALA A 49 -11.71 -9.63 0.46
N LEU A 50 -11.59 -10.82 1.04
CA LEU A 50 -10.42 -11.21 1.82
C LEU A 50 -9.15 -11.22 0.97
N SER A 51 -9.23 -11.75 -0.25
CA SER A 51 -8.10 -11.78 -1.19
C SER A 51 -7.62 -10.37 -1.56
N GLN A 52 -8.54 -9.45 -1.88
CA GLN A 52 -8.18 -8.05 -2.15
C GLN A 52 -7.55 -7.37 -0.93
N HIS A 53 -8.08 -7.65 0.27
CA HIS A 53 -7.53 -7.12 1.51
C HIS A 53 -6.09 -7.60 1.73
N ILE A 54 -5.83 -8.91 1.62
CA ILE A 54 -4.50 -9.50 1.79
C ILE A 54 -3.52 -8.95 0.75
N LEU A 55 -3.93 -8.85 -0.52
CA LEU A 55 -3.10 -8.26 -1.57
C LEU A 55 -2.76 -6.79 -1.30
N ASN A 56 -3.72 -6.02 -0.78
CA ASN A 56 -3.47 -4.64 -0.37
C ASN A 56 -2.49 -4.58 0.81
N VAL A 57 -2.59 -5.48 1.79
CA VAL A 57 -1.62 -5.57 2.90
C VAL A 57 -0.22 -5.83 2.35
N ILE A 58 -0.03 -6.87 1.54
CA ILE A 58 1.28 -7.28 1.00
C ILE A 58 1.90 -6.15 0.19
N VAL A 59 1.16 -5.59 -0.77
CA VAL A 59 1.67 -4.49 -1.60
C VAL A 59 1.94 -3.25 -0.76
N GLY A 60 1.07 -2.96 0.21
CA GLY A 60 1.24 -1.83 1.12
C GLY A 60 2.52 -1.93 1.94
N LEU A 61 2.85 -3.12 2.46
CA LEU A 61 4.09 -3.37 3.20
C LEU A 61 5.32 -3.21 2.31
N ILE A 62 5.30 -3.78 1.09
CA ILE A 62 6.42 -3.66 0.15
C ILE A 62 6.71 -2.18 -0.17
N VAL A 63 5.66 -1.42 -0.48
CA VAL A 63 5.77 0.01 -0.80
C VAL A 63 6.24 0.80 0.41
N PHE A 64 5.70 0.54 1.59
CA PHE A 64 6.10 1.20 2.82
C PHE A 64 7.58 0.94 3.16
N ILE A 65 8.03 -0.30 3.04
CA ILE A 65 9.43 -0.68 3.25
C ILE A 65 10.31 0.04 2.23
N GLY A 66 9.98 -0.03 0.93
CA GLY A 66 10.76 0.62 -0.13
C GLY A 66 10.89 2.13 0.07
N LEU A 67 9.80 2.81 0.42
CA LEU A 67 9.83 4.25 0.72
C LEU A 67 10.59 4.58 1.99
N SER A 68 10.53 3.72 3.02
CA SER A 68 11.29 3.91 4.25
C SER A 68 12.80 3.80 4.00
N PHE A 69 13.22 2.80 3.22
CA PHE A 69 14.62 2.65 2.80
C PHE A 69 15.07 3.81 1.90
N LEU A 70 14.24 4.23 0.95
CA LEU A 70 14.54 5.37 0.08
C LEU A 70 14.69 6.66 0.89
N GLY A 71 13.77 6.92 1.83
CA GLY A 71 13.84 8.08 2.71
C GLY A 71 15.10 8.06 3.59
N ALA A 72 15.40 6.91 4.21
CA ALA A 72 16.62 6.74 5.00
C ALA A 72 17.89 6.94 4.16
N TYR A 73 17.92 6.42 2.92
CA TYR A 73 19.03 6.60 2.01
C TYR A 73 19.22 8.06 1.61
N LEU A 74 18.15 8.78 1.26
CA LEU A 74 18.21 10.19 0.91
C LEU A 74 18.74 11.03 2.07
N VAL A 75 18.19 10.85 3.27
CA VAL A 75 18.66 11.54 4.49
C VAL A 75 20.13 11.22 4.77
N TYR A 76 20.53 9.96 4.68
CA TYR A 76 21.92 9.55 4.89
C TYR A 76 22.86 10.13 3.81
N SER A 77 22.40 10.20 2.56
CA SER A 77 23.18 10.76 1.45
C SER A 77 23.37 12.27 1.58
N GLU A 78 22.36 13.00 2.04
CA GLU A 78 22.45 14.43 2.34
C GLU A 78 23.40 14.68 3.53
N VAL A 79 23.33 13.86 4.58
CA VAL A 79 24.20 13.98 5.76
C VAL A 79 25.68 13.75 5.42
N ILE A 80 25.98 12.94 4.40
CA ILE A 80 27.35 12.57 4.02
C ILE A 80 27.86 13.36 2.81
N GLY A 81 27.03 14.24 2.24
CA GLY A 81 27.42 15.11 1.11
C GLY A 81 27.75 14.32 -0.16
N LEU A 82 27.05 13.21 -0.41
CA LEU A 82 27.20 12.41 -1.63
C LEU A 82 26.39 12.96 -2.83
N ILE A 83 25.74 14.11 -2.66
CA ILE A 83 25.02 14.89 -3.67
C ILE A 83 25.43 16.36 -3.52
#